data_AF-A0ABD6BZN5-F1
#
_entry.id   AF-A0ABD6BZN5-F1
#
_cell.length_a   1.000
_cell.length_b   1.000
_cell.length_c   1.000
_cell.angle_alpha   90.00
_cell.angle_beta   90.00
_cell.angle_gamma   90.00
#
_symmetry.space_group_name_H-M   'P 1'
#
loop_
_entity.id
_entity.type
_entity.pdbx_description
1 polymer ?
#
loop_
_entity_poly.entity_id
_entity_poly.type
_entity_poly.pdbx_seq_one_letter_code
_entity_poly.pdbx_strand_id
1 'polypeptide(L)'
;MSKEKVPTDGFTTAQRRRIQRDLGRWKLELELPNRFSDEDLDEYLQELQTLDDETLACWWTDNVGEWVASRGDLDIPLDVDFDEWLDAQFDTLVRGDTTAYGFVVDVRLPPAA
;
A
#
# COMPACT_ATOMS: atom_id res chain seq x y z
N MET A 1 8.06 -11.25 -12.89
CA MET A 1 7.03 -10.47 -12.17
C MET A 1 5.92 -11.44 -11.82
N SER A 2 5.87 -11.81 -10.55
CA SER A 2 5.14 -12.98 -10.07
C SER A 2 3.64 -12.68 -9.99
N LYS A 3 2.85 -13.48 -10.71
CA LYS A 3 1.37 -13.47 -10.76
C LYS A 3 0.68 -13.87 -9.43
N GLU A 4 1.39 -13.83 -8.31
CA GLU A 4 1.01 -14.53 -7.07
C GLU A 4 0.37 -13.65 -5.99
N LYS A 5 0.33 -12.32 -6.18
CA LYS A 5 -0.18 -11.39 -5.15
C LYS A 5 -1.71 -11.20 -5.15
N VAL A 6 -2.39 -11.60 -6.23
CA VAL A 6 -3.84 -11.42 -6.37
C VAL A 6 -4.53 -12.78 -6.20
N PRO A 7 -5.51 -12.93 -5.30
CA PRO A 7 -6.29 -14.15 -5.16
C PRO A 7 -6.97 -14.54 -6.48
N THR A 8 -7.22 -15.83 -6.69
CA THR A 8 -7.87 -16.33 -7.92
C THR A 8 -9.24 -15.68 -8.18
N ASP A 9 -9.96 -15.33 -7.12
CA ASP A 9 -11.27 -14.66 -7.19
C ASP A 9 -11.17 -13.12 -7.13
N GLY A 10 -9.95 -12.56 -7.19
CA GLY A 10 -9.67 -11.13 -7.01
C GLY A 10 -9.71 -10.69 -5.53
N PHE A 11 -9.47 -9.41 -5.30
CA PHE A 11 -9.59 -8.81 -3.99
C PHE A 11 -11.04 -8.47 -3.67
N THR A 12 -11.47 -8.80 -2.46
CA THR A 12 -12.71 -8.25 -1.89
C THR A 12 -12.62 -6.74 -1.74
N THR A 13 -13.76 -6.04 -1.65
CA THR A 13 -13.81 -4.59 -1.39
C THR A 13 -13.01 -4.19 -0.15
N ALA A 14 -13.03 -5.00 0.91
CA ALA A 14 -12.28 -4.72 2.12
C ALA A 14 -10.77 -4.79 1.88
N GLN A 15 -10.29 -5.80 1.13
CA GLN A 15 -8.89 -5.94 0.76
C GLN A 15 -8.43 -4.78 -0.13
N ARG A 16 -9.19 -4.45 -1.18
CA ARG A 16 -8.91 -3.29 -2.05
C ARG A 16 -8.79 -2.00 -1.22
N ARG A 17 -9.74 -1.75 -0.31
CA ARG A 17 -9.71 -0.57 0.56
C ARG A 17 -8.50 -0.54 1.50
N ARG A 18 -7.96 -1.68 1.92
CA ARG A 18 -6.74 -1.70 2.75
C ARG A 18 -5.53 -1.24 1.92
N ILE A 19 -5.36 -1.81 0.72
CA ILE A 19 -4.26 -1.46 -0.19
C ILE A 19 -4.36 0.03 -0.60
N GLN A 20 -5.55 0.51 -0.97
CA GLN A 20 -5.79 1.91 -1.34
C GLN A 20 -5.46 2.86 -0.18
N ARG A 21 -5.82 2.49 1.06
CA ARG A 21 -5.50 3.31 2.23
C ARG A 21 -4.00 3.38 2.44
N ASP A 22 -3.30 2.26 2.29
CA ASP A 22 -1.86 2.17 2.46
C ASP A 22 -1.12 3.05 1.44
N LEU A 23 -1.52 2.97 0.16
CA LEU A 23 -1.05 3.83 -0.92
C LEU A 23 -1.34 5.32 -0.63
N GLY A 24 -2.55 5.64 -0.16
CA GLY A 24 -2.92 7.00 0.20
C GLY A 24 -2.07 7.57 1.34
N ARG A 25 -1.80 6.77 2.39
CA ARG A 25 -0.93 7.17 3.51
C ARG A 25 0.50 7.40 3.04
N TRP A 26 1.03 6.50 2.22
CA TRP A 26 2.34 6.67 1.61
C TRP A 26 2.44 7.96 0.81
N LYS A 27 1.47 8.21 -0.07
CA LYS A 27 1.47 9.42 -0.91
C LYS A 27 1.39 10.68 -0.05
N LEU A 28 0.51 10.72 0.94
CA LEU A 28 0.39 11.86 1.84
C LEU A 28 1.69 12.09 2.64
N GLU A 29 2.30 11.04 3.19
CA GLU A 29 3.53 11.16 3.98
C GLU A 29 4.72 11.62 3.13
N LEU A 30 4.85 11.09 1.90
CA LEU A 30 5.86 11.50 0.94
C LEU A 30 5.75 12.99 0.60
N GLU A 31 4.52 13.49 0.51
CA GLU A 31 4.23 14.84 0.08
C GLU A 31 4.04 15.83 1.24
N LEU A 32 4.16 15.42 2.50
CA LEU A 32 4.16 16.32 3.67
C LEU A 32 5.13 17.50 3.55
N PRO A 33 6.35 17.34 2.99
CA PRO A 33 7.26 18.47 2.78
C PRO A 33 6.84 19.39 1.62
N ASN A 34 5.92 18.94 0.78
CA ASN A 34 5.46 19.62 -0.43
C ASN A 34 4.08 20.25 -0.19
N ARG A 35 3.67 21.21 -1.03
CA ARG A 35 2.35 21.85 -0.93
C ARG A 35 1.24 20.94 -1.49
N PHE A 36 1.13 19.74 -0.94
CA PHE A 36 0.12 18.76 -1.32
C PHE A 36 -1.19 19.09 -0.61
N SER A 37 -2.22 19.35 -1.40
CA SER A 37 -3.52 19.75 -0.90
C SER A 37 -4.43 18.55 -0.64
N ASP A 38 -5.49 18.77 0.13
CA ASP A 38 -6.53 17.75 0.33
C ASP A 38 -7.21 17.38 -1.00
N GLU A 39 -7.29 18.30 -1.96
CA GLU A 39 -7.87 18.05 -3.29
C GLU A 39 -6.97 17.11 -4.11
N ASP A 40 -5.65 17.30 -4.07
CA ASP A 40 -4.68 16.41 -4.75
C ASP A 40 -4.74 14.99 -4.14
N LEU A 41 -4.92 14.88 -2.82
CA LEU A 41 -5.10 13.61 -2.14
C LEU A 41 -6.40 12.93 -2.57
N ASP A 42 -7.50 13.67 -2.60
CA ASP A 42 -8.81 13.15 -3.00
C ASP A 42 -8.80 12.67 -4.46
N GLU A 43 -8.17 13.40 -5.38
CA GLU A 43 -7.98 12.98 -6.77
C GLU A 43 -7.18 11.68 -6.85
N TYR A 44 -6.04 11.61 -6.16
CA TYR A 44 -5.23 10.39 -6.12
C TYR A 44 -6.01 9.19 -5.56
N LEU A 45 -6.77 9.38 -4.47
CA LEU A 45 -7.59 8.31 -3.89
C LEU A 45 -8.72 7.86 -4.82
N GLN A 46 -9.28 8.75 -5.65
CA GLN A 46 -10.26 8.38 -6.67
C GLN A 46 -9.62 7.59 -7.80
N GLU A 47 -8.44 7.99 -8.28
CA GLU A 47 -7.68 7.23 -9.29
C GLU A 47 -7.44 5.79 -8.84
N LEU A 48 -7.00 5.60 -7.58
CA LEU A 48 -6.80 4.28 -6.99
C LEU A 48 -8.06 3.40 -6.96
N GLN A 49 -9.27 3.98 -6.96
CA GLN A 49 -10.51 3.20 -7.02
C GLN A 49 -10.78 2.61 -8.40
N THR A 50 -10.24 3.22 -9.45
CA THR A 50 -10.43 2.81 -10.84
C THR A 50 -9.46 1.70 -11.28
N LEU A 51 -8.38 1.48 -10.53
CA LEU A 51 -7.37 0.47 -10.85
C LEU A 51 -7.90 -0.96 -10.64
N ASP A 52 -7.56 -1.88 -11.55
CA ASP A 52 -7.81 -3.31 -11.33
C ASP A 52 -6.90 -3.87 -10.22
N ASP A 53 -7.20 -5.09 -9.76
CA ASP A 53 -6.50 -5.72 -8.64
C ASP A 53 -5.00 -5.95 -8.90
N GLU A 54 -4.64 -6.33 -10.14
CA GLU A 54 -3.25 -6.59 -10.52
C GLU A 54 -2.47 -5.28 -10.53
N THR A 55 -3.03 -4.25 -11.16
CA THR A 55 -2.43 -2.91 -11.18
C THR A 55 -2.30 -2.35 -9.76
N LEU A 56 -3.29 -2.54 -8.89
CA LEU A 56 -3.26 -2.05 -7.51
C LEU A 56 -2.17 -2.75 -6.67
N ALA A 57 -1.99 -4.07 -6.85
CA ALA A 57 -0.95 -4.84 -6.17
C ALA A 57 0.46 -4.46 -6.65
N CYS A 58 0.62 -4.29 -7.97
CA CYS A 58 1.87 -3.79 -8.56
C CYS A 58 2.19 -2.38 -8.04
N TRP A 59 1.20 -1.47 -8.03
CA TRP A 59 1.39 -0.11 -7.55
C TRP A 59 1.83 -0.08 -6.10
N TRP A 60 1.23 -0.90 -5.24
CA TRP A 60 1.67 -1.01 -3.85
C TRP A 60 3.13 -1.48 -3.76
N THR A 61 3.51 -2.52 -4.51
CA THR A 61 4.86 -3.07 -4.49
C THR A 61 5.89 -2.01 -4.95
N ASP A 62 5.61 -1.34 -6.06
CA ASP A 62 6.53 -0.39 -6.68
C ASP A 62 6.68 0.92 -5.90
N ASN A 63 5.73 1.24 -5.00
CA ASN A 63 5.70 2.52 -4.28
C ASN A 63 5.89 2.35 -2.78
N VAL A 64 4.95 1.66 -2.11
CA VAL A 64 5.04 1.39 -0.68
C VAL A 64 6.19 0.43 -0.41
N GLY A 65 6.35 -0.60 -1.24
CA GLY A 65 7.44 -1.57 -1.10
C GLY A 65 8.83 -0.93 -1.20
N GLU A 66 9.06 -0.10 -2.21
CA GLU A 66 10.31 0.67 -2.36
C GLU A 66 10.52 1.65 -1.20
N TRP A 67 9.46 2.32 -0.74
CA TRP A 67 9.54 3.19 0.43
C TRP A 67 9.93 2.41 1.70
N VAL A 68 9.31 1.25 1.93
CA VAL A 68 9.67 0.32 3.02
C VAL A 68 11.13 -0.13 2.90
N ALA A 69 11.60 -0.47 1.69
CA ALA A 69 12.99 -0.87 1.44
C ALA A 69 14.00 0.25 1.78
N SER A 70 13.60 1.51 1.60
CA SER A 70 14.45 2.66 1.91
C SER A 70 14.60 2.94 3.42
N ARG A 71 13.80 2.29 4.27
CA ARG A 71 13.78 2.54 5.72
C ARG A 71 14.83 1.74 6.46
N GLY A 72 15.69 2.44 7.19
CA GLY A 72 16.71 1.83 8.05
C GLY A 72 16.25 1.53 9.48
N ASP A 73 15.00 1.86 9.83
CA ASP A 73 14.43 1.72 11.17
C ASP A 73 13.54 0.49 11.36
N LEU A 74 13.38 -0.33 10.31
CA LEU A 74 12.58 -1.54 10.34
C LEU A 74 13.39 -2.72 10.89
N ASP A 75 12.78 -3.49 11.79
CA ASP A 75 13.36 -4.71 12.34
C ASP A 75 13.10 -5.90 11.41
N ILE A 76 13.90 -5.97 10.34
CA ILE A 76 13.81 -7.02 9.32
C ILE A 76 14.70 -8.20 9.74
N PRO A 77 14.17 -9.43 9.84
CA PRO A 77 14.97 -10.61 10.15
C PRO A 77 16.12 -10.81 9.16
N LEU A 78 17.35 -11.00 9.68
CA LEU A 78 18.56 -11.14 8.87
C LEU A 78 18.62 -12.41 8.02
N ASP A 79 17.81 -13.41 8.36
CA ASP A 79 17.74 -14.72 7.73
C ASP A 79 16.64 -14.84 6.67
N VAL A 80 15.87 -13.78 6.43
CA VAL A 80 14.78 -13.75 5.46
C VAL A 80 15.16 -12.86 4.27
N ASP A 81 14.84 -13.30 3.06
CA ASP A 81 14.98 -12.49 1.87
C ASP A 81 14.04 -11.27 1.94
N PHE A 82 14.53 -10.09 1.56
CA PHE A 82 13.74 -8.86 1.70
C PHE A 82 12.46 -8.91 0.86
N ASP A 83 12.52 -9.46 -0.35
CA ASP A 83 11.35 -9.55 -1.23
C ASP A 83 10.31 -10.52 -0.64
N GLU A 84 10.76 -11.65 -0.07
CA GLU A 84 9.88 -12.58 0.65
C GLU A 84 9.24 -11.94 1.89
N TRP A 85 10.02 -11.16 2.65
CA TRP A 85 9.51 -10.43 3.81
C TRP A 85 8.48 -9.38 3.40
N LEU A 86 8.75 -8.63 2.32
CA LEU A 86 7.85 -7.61 1.81
C LEU A 86 6.54 -8.21 1.28
N ASP A 87 6.62 -9.35 0.60
CA ASP A 87 5.45 -10.11 0.17
C ASP A 87 4.60 -10.56 1.37
N ALA A 88 5.23 -11.00 2.46
CA ALA A 88 4.52 -11.31 3.70
C ALA A 88 3.85 -10.08 4.33
N GLN A 89 4.45 -8.88 4.20
CA GLN A 89 3.80 -7.65 4.65
C GLN A 89 2.58 -7.29 3.81
N PHE A 90 2.65 -7.46 2.49
CA PHE A 90 1.50 -7.26 1.61
C PHE A 90 0.34 -8.21 1.99
N ASP A 91 0.65 -9.48 2.22
CA ASP A 91 -0.33 -10.47 2.70
C ASP A 91 -0.97 -10.08 4.03
N THR A 92 -0.15 -9.60 4.97
CA THR A 92 -0.59 -9.11 6.29
C THR A 92 -1.56 -7.93 6.13
N LEU A 93 -1.21 -6.96 5.28
CA LEU A 93 -2.06 -5.83 4.91
C LEU A 93 -3.39 -6.31 4.31
N VAL A 94 -3.35 -7.23 3.35
CA VAL A 94 -4.53 -7.77 2.67
C VAL A 94 -5.45 -8.47 3.66
N ARG A 95 -4.92 -9.25 4.60
CA ARG A 95 -5.71 -9.91 5.68
C ARG A 95 -6.33 -8.91 6.64
N GLY A 96 -5.75 -7.71 6.75
CA GLY A 96 -6.19 -6.65 7.65
C GLY A 96 -5.52 -6.70 9.01
N ASP A 97 -4.40 -7.41 9.10
CA ASP A 97 -3.55 -7.47 10.27
C ASP A 97 -2.58 -6.27 10.26
N THR A 98 -1.91 -6.05 11.39
CA THR A 98 -0.93 -4.96 11.52
C THR A 98 0.39 -5.35 10.87
N THR A 99 0.83 -4.55 9.89
CA THR A 99 2.14 -4.67 9.24
C THR A 99 3.27 -4.28 10.18
N ALA A 100 4.47 -4.77 9.90
CA ALA A 100 5.68 -4.42 10.64
C ALA A 100 6.17 -2.99 10.36
N TYR A 101 5.71 -2.38 9.26
CA TYR A 101 5.87 -0.96 8.98
C TYR A 101 4.56 -0.20 9.29
N GLY A 102 4.64 1.12 9.38
CA GLY A 102 3.48 1.98 9.54
C GLY A 102 3.74 3.43 9.11
N PHE A 103 2.65 4.17 8.97
CA PHE A 103 2.64 5.58 8.58
C PHE A 103 2.30 6.48 9.77
N VAL A 104 2.81 7.71 9.79
CA VAL A 104 2.48 8.70 10.84
C VAL A 104 1.21 9.49 10.52
N VAL A 105 0.75 9.41 9.27
CA VAL A 105 -0.48 10.02 8.77
C VAL A 105 -1.57 8.99 8.55
N ASP A 106 -2.82 9.44 8.52
CA ASP A 106 -3.96 8.62 8.12
C ASP A 106 -4.76 9.31 7.01
N VAL A 107 -5.48 8.51 6.23
CA VAL A 107 -6.29 8.99 5.11
C VAL A 107 -7.72 8.48 5.20
N ARG A 108 -8.66 9.37 4.86
CA ARG A 108 -10.07 9.01 4.73
C ARG A 108 -10.36 8.65 3.28
N LEU A 109 -10.57 7.37 3.02
CA LEU A 109 -10.95 6.91 1.69
C LEU A 109 -12.33 7.45 1.28
N PRO A 110 -12.52 7.80 -0.01
CA PRO A 110 -13.83 8.10 -0.56
C PRO A 110 -14.79 6.88 -0.43
N PRO A 111 -16.11 7.11 -0.61
CA PRO A 111 -17.07 6.03 -0.82
C PRO A 111 -16.56 5.09 -1.90
N ALA A 112 -16.82 3.78 -1.77
CA ALA A 112 -16.45 2.85 -2.84
C ALA A 112 -17.26 3.20 -4.11
N ALA A 113 -16.57 3.25 -5.25
CA ALA A 113 -17.19 3.38 -6.57
C ALA A 113 -18.06 2.16 -6.93
#